data_AF-A0A0L0VRK2-F1
#
_entry.id   AF-A0A0L0VRK2-F1
#
_cell.length_a   1.000
_cell.length_b   1.000
_cell.length_c   1.000
_cell.angle_alpha   90.00
_cell.angle_beta   90.00
_cell.angle_gamma   90.00
#
_symmetry.space_group_name_H-M   'P 1'
#
loop_
_entity.id
_entity.type
_entity.pdbx_description
1 polymer ?
#
loop_
_entity_poly.entity_id
_entity_poly.type
_entity_poly.pdbx_seq_one_letter_code
_entity_poly.pdbx_strand_id
1 'polypeptide(L)'
;MISDIHQDLVSVPMLPYPSQINYYNSRIVLCQHLSTIRSHNSFLLAQLPGDLDFLRAYHTATSSPLQLDHAVGSEGPPVPDKLIPVKRGMVLILMDNTGHAEYLEVNARVLLVAFSQSTLTVKPLTGSAKGLNISINCLAYRKPTTDGAQQGTFLTQFPVSGGFTVFVNEIYFDFPAIHISYSE
;
A
#
# COMPACT_ATOMS: atom_id res chain seq x y z
N MET A 1 0.73 22.65 -6.52
CA MET A 1 -0.51 22.11 -5.94
C MET A 1 -0.22 20.92 -5.01
N ILE A 2 0.24 19.75 -5.49
CA ILE A 2 0.49 18.60 -4.59
C ILE A 2 1.62 18.86 -3.58
N SER A 3 2.68 19.56 -3.99
CA SER A 3 3.74 20.02 -3.10
C SER A 3 3.23 20.99 -2.04
N ASP A 4 2.24 21.83 -2.36
CA ASP A 4 1.68 22.83 -1.43
C ASP A 4 0.87 22.19 -0.31
N ILE A 5 0.19 21.08 -0.64
CA ILE A 5 -0.57 20.27 0.32
C ILE A 5 0.37 19.51 1.26
N HIS A 6 1.49 19.05 0.71
CA HIS A 6 2.47 18.22 1.41
C HIS A 6 3.74 18.97 1.84
N GLN A 7 3.69 20.29 2.01
CA GLN A 7 4.88 21.10 2.36
C GLN A 7 5.58 20.59 3.63
N ASP A 8 4.82 20.13 4.62
CA ASP A 8 5.39 19.64 5.89
C ASP A 8 5.84 18.17 5.84
N LEU A 9 5.74 17.49 4.68
CA LEU A 9 6.02 16.05 4.56
C LEU A 9 7.40 15.66 5.10
N VAL A 10 8.38 16.55 4.92
CA VAL A 10 9.75 16.37 5.40
C VAL A 10 9.82 16.24 6.92
N SER A 11 8.93 16.89 7.65
CA SER A 11 8.89 16.87 9.11
C SER A 11 8.09 15.71 9.69
N VAL A 12 7.22 15.08 8.88
CA VAL A 12 6.22 14.10 9.38
C VAL A 12 6.86 12.95 10.15
N PRO A 13 7.96 12.32 9.69
CA PRO A 13 8.57 11.22 10.44
C PRO A 13 9.07 11.59 11.84
N MET A 14 9.31 12.88 12.12
CA MET A 14 9.74 13.39 13.43
C MET A 14 8.58 13.66 14.38
N LEU A 15 7.34 13.68 13.88
CA LEU A 15 6.16 13.92 14.69
C LEU A 15 5.80 12.70 15.56
N PRO A 16 5.13 12.88 16.71
CA PRO A 16 4.49 11.77 17.41
C PRO A 16 3.48 11.05 16.52
N TYR A 17 3.31 9.73 16.71
CA TYR A 17 2.41 8.91 15.87
C TYR A 17 0.99 9.48 15.68
N PRO A 18 0.29 9.98 16.73
CA PRO A 18 -1.02 10.58 16.54
C PRO A 18 -1.01 11.76 15.54
N SER A 19 0.03 12.58 15.56
CA SER A 19 0.20 13.70 14.65
C SER A 19 0.53 13.25 13.23
N GLN A 20 1.30 12.16 13.06
CA GLN A 20 1.54 11.55 11.75
C GLN A 20 0.24 11.04 11.13
N ILE A 21 -0.58 10.34 11.92
CA ILE A 21 -1.87 9.81 11.46
C ILE A 21 -2.79 10.96 11.05
N ASN A 22 -2.87 12.02 11.86
CA ASN A 22 -3.68 13.20 11.54
C ASN A 22 -3.20 13.87 10.26
N TYR A 23 -1.88 14.01 10.07
CA TYR A 23 -1.30 14.57 8.85
C TYR A 23 -1.74 13.79 7.60
N TYR A 24 -1.62 12.46 7.62
CA TYR A 24 -1.95 11.64 6.45
C TYR A 24 -3.45 11.55 6.19
N ASN A 25 -4.29 11.53 7.22
CA ASN A 25 -5.75 11.54 7.07
C ASN A 25 -6.30 12.90 6.59
N SER A 26 -5.57 13.99 6.81
CA SER A 26 -5.99 15.33 6.37
C SER A 26 -5.49 15.74 4.98
N ARG A 27 -4.71 14.87 4.32
CA ARG A 27 -3.99 15.17 3.07
C ARG A 27 -4.05 13.97 2.13
N ILE A 28 -5.27 13.49 1.88
CA ILE A 28 -5.49 12.42 0.90
C ILE A 28 -5.58 13.04 -0.48
N VAL A 29 -4.82 12.50 -1.43
CA VAL A 29 -4.91 12.92 -2.84
C VAL A 29 -5.69 11.87 -3.60
N LEU A 30 -6.82 12.26 -4.21
CA LEU A 30 -7.67 11.37 -5.00
C LEU A 30 -7.45 11.63 -6.49
N CYS A 31 -7.19 10.57 -7.26
CA CYS A 31 -6.92 10.65 -8.69
C CYS A 31 -7.73 9.61 -9.48
N GLN A 32 -8.07 9.94 -10.73
CA GLN A 32 -8.84 9.07 -11.63
C GLN A 32 -7.97 8.17 -12.51
N HIS A 33 -6.69 8.52 -12.69
CA HIS A 33 -5.77 7.80 -13.58
C HIS A 33 -4.65 7.11 -12.80
N LEU A 34 -4.42 5.82 -13.08
CA LEU A 34 -3.37 5.01 -12.45
C LEU A 34 -1.96 5.55 -12.71
N SER A 35 -1.72 6.10 -13.90
CA SER A 35 -0.46 6.76 -14.27
C SER A 35 -0.16 7.95 -13.34
N THR A 36 -1.16 8.80 -13.12
CA THR A 36 -1.09 9.95 -12.21
C THR A 36 -0.88 9.51 -10.76
N ILE A 37 -1.59 8.48 -10.30
CA ILE A 37 -1.40 7.89 -8.97
C ILE A 37 0.05 7.43 -8.78
N ARG A 38 0.62 6.71 -9.75
CA ARG A 38 2.00 6.22 -9.68
C ARG A 38 3.01 7.36 -9.67
N SER A 39 2.81 8.36 -10.53
CA SER A 39 3.68 9.54 -10.63
C SER A 39 3.70 10.33 -9.32
N HIS A 40 2.53 10.65 -8.77
CA HIS A 40 2.41 11.40 -7.52
C HIS A 40 2.93 10.65 -6.29
N ASN A 41 2.64 9.35 -6.17
CA ASN A 41 3.22 8.54 -5.09
C ASN A 41 4.76 8.53 -5.16
N SER A 42 5.33 8.40 -6.36
CA SER A 42 6.79 8.44 -6.55
C SER A 42 7.37 9.82 -6.18
N PHE A 43 6.70 10.89 -6.60
CA PHE A 43 7.09 12.26 -6.30
C PHE A 43 7.07 12.57 -4.79
N LEU A 44 6.02 12.15 -4.08
CA LEU A 44 5.91 12.37 -2.63
C LEU A 44 6.85 11.46 -1.84
N LEU A 45 7.08 10.23 -2.29
CA LEU A 45 8.08 9.36 -1.68
C LEU A 45 9.50 9.94 -1.80
N ALA A 46 9.82 10.60 -2.92
CA ALA A 46 11.11 11.28 -3.09
C ALA A 46 11.32 12.40 -2.06
N GLN A 47 10.26 13.09 -1.64
CA GLN A 47 10.30 14.17 -0.65
C GLN A 47 10.33 13.68 0.81
N LEU A 48 9.84 12.47 1.09
CA LEU A 48 9.91 11.91 2.43
C LEU A 48 11.39 11.64 2.80
N PRO A 49 11.88 12.07 3.97
CA PRO A 49 13.27 11.85 4.35
C PRO A 49 13.52 10.37 4.70
N GLY A 50 14.80 9.99 4.72
CA GLY A 50 15.24 8.64 5.03
C GLY A 50 15.62 7.84 3.78
N ASP A 51 16.17 6.66 4.03
CA ASP A 51 16.72 5.79 3.00
C ASP A 51 15.62 5.13 2.18
N LEU A 52 15.79 5.16 0.86
CA LEU A 52 14.91 4.48 -0.07
C LEU A 52 15.23 2.99 -0.10
N ASP A 53 14.24 2.18 0.23
CA ASP A 53 14.28 0.73 0.18
C ASP A 53 13.24 0.17 -0.80
N PHE A 54 13.26 -1.15 -0.98
CA PHE A 54 12.35 -1.81 -1.90
C PHE A 54 11.79 -3.11 -1.33
N LEU A 55 10.47 -3.25 -1.37
CA LEU A 55 9.80 -4.53 -1.17
C LEU A 55 9.87 -5.32 -2.48
N ARG A 56 10.74 -6.33 -2.50
CA ARG A 56 11.03 -7.14 -3.69
C ARG A 56 10.19 -8.40 -3.68
N ALA A 57 9.38 -8.57 -4.71
CA ALA A 57 8.71 -9.82 -4.95
C ALA A 57 9.72 -10.92 -5.29
N TYR A 58 9.41 -12.14 -4.88
CA TYR A 58 10.21 -13.32 -5.22
C TYR A 58 9.31 -14.43 -5.75
N HIS A 59 9.90 -15.35 -6.51
CA HIS A 59 9.20 -16.48 -7.06
C HIS A 59 9.36 -17.69 -6.16
N THR A 60 8.25 -18.39 -5.88
CA THR A 60 8.26 -19.67 -5.16
C THR A 60 7.71 -20.76 -6.07
N ALA A 61 8.38 -21.92 -6.04
CA ALA A 61 8.00 -23.11 -6.81
C ALA A 61 6.85 -23.89 -6.15
N THR A 62 6.63 -23.69 -4.86
CA THR A 62 5.60 -24.32 -4.04
C THR A 62 4.94 -23.27 -3.16
N SER A 63 3.64 -23.44 -2.89
CA SER A 63 2.99 -22.69 -1.82
C SER A 63 3.62 -23.10 -0.50
N SER A 64 4.25 -22.13 0.18
CA SER A 64 4.78 -22.37 1.52
C SER A 64 3.60 -22.50 2.49
N PRO A 65 3.62 -23.40 3.50
CA PRO A 65 2.56 -23.50 4.50
C PRO A 65 2.36 -22.22 5.34
N LEU A 66 3.27 -21.24 5.21
CA LEU A 66 3.16 -19.90 5.80
C LEU A 66 2.57 -18.85 4.84
N GLN A 67 2.28 -19.22 3.59
CA GLN A 67 1.74 -18.33 2.55
C GLN A 67 0.28 -18.71 2.31
N LEU A 68 -0.65 -17.76 2.52
CA LEU A 68 -2.03 -17.97 2.10
C LEU A 68 -2.10 -17.89 0.57
N ASP A 69 -2.48 -19.02 -0.05
CA ASP A 69 -2.64 -19.14 -1.49
C ASP A 69 -3.80 -18.29 -1.99
N HIS A 70 -3.50 -17.30 -2.84
CA HIS A 70 -4.51 -16.49 -3.50
C HIS A 70 -4.56 -16.81 -5.00
N ALA A 71 -5.67 -17.41 -5.41
CA ALA A 71 -6.00 -17.63 -6.81
C ALA A 71 -6.49 -16.30 -7.39
N VAL A 72 -5.72 -15.74 -8.33
CA VAL A 72 -6.10 -14.56 -9.10
C VAL A 72 -7.25 -14.96 -10.04
N GLY A 73 -8.49 -14.74 -9.61
CA GLY A 73 -9.69 -14.78 -10.44
C GLY A 73 -9.98 -13.43 -11.09
N SER A 74 -10.93 -13.38 -12.02
CA SER A 74 -11.42 -12.14 -12.67
C SER A 74 -11.98 -11.09 -11.70
N GLU A 75 -12.25 -11.48 -10.45
CA GLU A 75 -12.75 -10.64 -9.35
C GLU A 75 -11.75 -10.55 -8.18
N GLY A 76 -10.54 -11.10 -8.33
CA GLY A 76 -9.53 -11.11 -7.26
C GLY A 76 -8.85 -9.75 -7.08
N PRO A 77 -8.26 -9.49 -5.89
CA PRO A 77 -7.55 -8.25 -5.63
C PRO A 77 -6.38 -8.08 -6.62
N PRO A 78 -6.08 -6.84 -7.04
CA PRO A 78 -5.04 -6.56 -8.01
C PRO A 78 -3.68 -7.10 -7.52
N VAL A 79 -2.91 -7.69 -8.43
CA VAL A 79 -1.56 -8.19 -8.12
C VAL A 79 -0.64 -6.99 -7.84
N PRO A 80 0.06 -6.95 -6.69
CA PRO A 80 0.98 -5.85 -6.38
C PRO A 80 2.18 -5.77 -7.34
N ASP A 81 2.79 -4.60 -7.41
CA ASP A 81 4.01 -4.38 -8.19
C ASP A 81 5.15 -5.29 -7.70
N LYS A 82 5.99 -5.79 -8.62
CA LYS A 82 7.14 -6.66 -8.29
C LYS A 82 8.19 -5.95 -7.43
N LEU A 83 8.24 -4.63 -7.53
CA LEU A 83 9.21 -3.79 -6.85
C LEU A 83 8.45 -2.57 -6.32
N ILE A 84 8.21 -2.54 -5.01
CA ILE A 84 7.48 -1.44 -4.37
C ILE A 84 8.53 -0.56 -3.66
N PRO A 85 8.78 0.67 -4.12
CA PRO A 85 9.70 1.58 -3.46
C PRO A 85 9.08 2.05 -2.14
N VAL A 86 9.86 1.99 -1.06
CA VAL A 86 9.39 2.34 0.27
C VAL A 86 10.40 3.16 1.07
N LYS A 87 9.87 3.97 1.99
CA LYS A 87 10.63 4.66 3.03
C LYS A 87 9.87 4.53 4.34
N ARG A 88 10.58 4.39 5.45
CA ARG A 88 9.96 4.35 6.77
C ARG A 88 9.13 5.61 7.01
N GLY A 89 7.93 5.46 7.56
CA GLY A 89 7.00 6.57 7.78
C GLY A 89 6.17 6.94 6.56
N MET A 90 6.32 6.28 5.40
CA MET A 90 5.40 6.50 4.29
C MET A 90 4.02 5.91 4.58
N VAL A 91 3.00 6.42 3.91
CA VAL A 91 1.68 5.80 3.87
C VAL A 91 1.58 4.82 2.71
N LEU A 92 1.01 3.65 2.98
CA LEU A 92 0.70 2.59 2.03
C LEU A 92 -0.82 2.39 1.98
N ILE A 93 -1.31 1.79 0.90
CA ILE A 93 -2.68 1.30 0.79
C ILE A 93 -2.68 -0.22 0.74
N LEU A 94 -3.58 -0.84 1.50
CA LEU A 94 -3.77 -2.29 1.53
C LEU A 94 -4.58 -2.74 0.30
N MET A 95 -4.03 -3.66 -0.48
CA MET A 95 -4.66 -4.21 -1.68
C MET A 95 -5.44 -5.49 -1.39
N ASP A 96 -5.08 -6.20 -0.32
CA ASP A 96 -5.68 -7.46 0.11
C ASP A 96 -5.53 -7.57 1.65
N ASN A 97 -6.61 -7.90 2.34
CA ASN A 97 -6.67 -8.00 3.81
C ASN A 97 -6.68 -9.44 4.34
N THR A 98 -6.27 -10.40 3.52
CA THR A 98 -6.15 -11.80 3.90
C THR A 98 -5.38 -12.00 5.20
N GLY A 99 -5.98 -12.76 6.13
CA GLY A 99 -5.44 -12.97 7.48
C GLY A 99 -5.62 -11.78 8.44
N HIS A 100 -6.19 -10.68 7.94
CA HIS A 100 -6.32 -9.41 8.66
C HIS A 100 -7.72 -8.79 8.59
N ALA A 101 -8.71 -9.50 8.03
CA ALA A 101 -10.03 -8.97 7.72
C ALA A 101 -10.84 -8.48 8.93
N GLU A 102 -10.54 -8.96 10.14
CA GLU A 102 -11.21 -8.53 11.38
C GLU A 102 -10.83 -7.10 11.80
N TYR A 103 -9.71 -6.57 11.29
CA TYR A 103 -9.14 -5.29 11.74
C TYR A 103 -8.67 -4.38 10.60
N LEU A 104 -8.57 -4.89 9.37
CA LEU A 104 -8.18 -4.15 8.19
C LEU A 104 -9.15 -4.41 7.03
N GLU A 105 -9.57 -3.34 6.38
CA GLU A 105 -10.35 -3.38 5.15
C GLU A 105 -9.44 -3.28 3.93
N VAL A 106 -9.87 -3.85 2.81
CA VAL A 106 -9.23 -3.59 1.52
C VAL A 106 -9.33 -2.08 1.23
N ASN A 107 -8.27 -1.52 0.66
CA ASN A 107 -8.05 -0.08 0.49
C ASN A 107 -7.80 0.71 1.78
N ALA A 108 -7.68 0.06 2.95
CA ALA A 108 -7.27 0.76 4.16
C ALA A 108 -5.87 1.38 3.99
N ARG A 109 -5.72 2.62 4.45
CA ARG A 109 -4.42 3.31 4.49
C ARG A 109 -3.69 2.98 5.78
N VAL A 110 -2.41 2.65 5.65
CA VAL A 110 -1.57 2.20 6.75
C VAL A 110 -0.22 2.92 6.72
N LEU A 111 0.33 3.27 7.88
CA LEU A 111 1.64 3.87 8.03
C LEU A 111 2.71 2.78 8.12
N LEU A 112 3.75 2.84 7.28
CA LEU A 112 4.87 1.92 7.33
C LEU A 112 5.78 2.21 8.53
N VAL A 113 5.89 1.26 9.45
CA VAL A 113 6.76 1.38 10.64
C VAL A 113 8.10 0.67 10.42
N ALA A 114 8.07 -0.55 9.91
CA ALA A 114 9.25 -1.37 9.65
C ALA A 114 8.90 -2.49 8.67
N PHE A 115 9.91 -3.12 8.07
CA PHE A 115 9.72 -4.30 7.24
C PHE A 115 10.93 -5.23 7.33
N SER A 116 10.69 -6.50 7.04
CA SER A 116 11.68 -7.56 6.85
C SER A 116 11.38 -8.28 5.53
N GLN A 117 12.09 -9.37 5.26
CA GLN A 117 11.88 -10.16 4.04
C GLN A 117 10.45 -10.72 3.90
N SER A 118 9.78 -11.01 5.01
CA SER A 118 8.47 -11.69 5.00
C SER A 118 7.37 -10.95 5.77
N THR A 119 7.71 -9.90 6.51
CA THR A 119 6.77 -9.21 7.41
C THR A 119 6.88 -7.70 7.26
N LEU A 120 5.73 -7.05 7.18
CA LEU A 120 5.55 -5.61 7.10
C LEU A 120 4.84 -5.14 8.37
N THR A 121 5.51 -4.37 9.22
CA THR A 121 4.89 -3.78 10.40
C THR A 121 4.30 -2.43 10.04
N VAL A 122 2.99 -2.29 10.20
CA VAL A 122 2.24 -1.09 9.85
C VAL A 122 1.37 -0.60 11.01
N LYS A 123 0.89 0.65 10.91
CA LYS A 123 -0.17 1.18 11.78
C LYS A 123 -1.36 1.64 10.93
N PRO A 124 -2.57 1.11 11.14
CA PRO A 124 -3.76 1.62 10.45
C PRO A 124 -4.00 3.09 10.77
N LEU A 125 -4.39 3.88 9.77
CA LEU A 125 -4.71 5.29 9.96
C LEU A 125 -6.16 5.51 10.47
N THR A 126 -7.03 4.52 10.28
CA THR A 126 -8.46 4.54 10.58
C THR A 126 -8.92 3.19 11.14
N GLY A 127 -10.20 3.07 11.48
CA GLY A 127 -10.80 1.83 11.97
C GLY A 127 -10.52 1.52 13.44
N SER A 128 -10.98 0.35 13.90
CA SER A 128 -10.87 -0.12 15.29
C SER A 128 -9.42 -0.34 15.73
N ALA A 129 -8.54 -0.69 14.81
CA ALA A 129 -7.12 -0.93 15.07
C ALA A 129 -6.22 0.29 14.82
N LYS A 130 -6.80 1.49 14.69
CA LYS A 130 -6.08 2.74 14.43
C LYS A 130 -4.89 2.92 15.39
N GLY A 131 -3.70 3.13 14.81
CA GLY A 131 -2.47 3.40 15.55
C GLY A 131 -1.80 2.19 16.22
N LEU A 132 -2.42 1.01 16.21
CA LEU A 132 -1.81 -0.23 16.70
C LEU A 132 -0.81 -0.79 15.69
N ASN A 133 0.23 -1.48 16.18
CA ASN A 133 1.16 -2.17 15.29
C ASN A 133 0.52 -3.47 14.81
N ILE A 134 0.43 -3.63 13.48
CA ILE A 134 -0.07 -4.82 12.81
C ILE A 134 1.05 -5.36 11.93
N SER A 135 1.25 -6.67 11.96
CA SER A 135 2.21 -7.36 11.10
C SER A 135 1.48 -8.00 9.93
N ILE A 136 1.79 -7.55 8.72
CA ILE A 136 1.25 -8.07 7.46
C ILE A 136 2.31 -8.97 6.82
N ASN A 137 1.92 -10.16 6.38
CA ASN A 137 2.82 -11.09 5.70
C ASN A 137 2.68 -10.99 4.17
N CYS A 138 3.69 -11.45 3.43
CA CYS A 138 3.57 -11.59 1.99
C CYS A 138 2.48 -12.62 1.62
N LEU A 139 1.77 -12.36 0.53
CA LEU A 139 0.81 -13.28 -0.07
C LEU A 139 1.40 -13.90 -1.34
N ALA A 140 0.93 -15.10 -1.68
CA ALA A 140 1.31 -15.79 -2.91
C ALA A 140 0.24 -15.56 -4.00
N TYR A 141 0.63 -14.88 -5.07
CA TYR A 141 -0.21 -14.57 -6.22
C TYR A 141 0.09 -15.54 -7.36
N ARG A 142 -0.90 -16.35 -7.75
CA ARG A 142 -0.79 -17.20 -8.94
C ARG A 142 -0.97 -16.35 -10.19
N LYS A 143 0.00 -16.37 -11.11
CA LYS A 143 -0.22 -15.80 -12.45
C LYS A 143 -1.21 -16.67 -13.24
N PRO A 144 -2.20 -16.09 -13.94
CA PRO A 144 -2.93 -16.83 -14.95
C PRO A 144 -1.96 -17.20 -16.08
N THR A 145 -1.74 -18.49 -16.29
CA THR A 145 -1.03 -18.99 -17.47
C THR A 145 -2.00 -19.01 -18.65
N THR A 146 -1.63 -18.37 -19.75
CA THR A 146 -2.39 -18.38 -21.01
C THR A 146 -2.46 -19.77 -21.65
N ASP A 147 -1.56 -20.68 -21.26
CA ASP A 147 -1.54 -22.07 -21.73
C ASP A 147 -1.78 -23.02 -20.55
N GLY A 148 -2.68 -24.00 -20.73
CA GLY A 148 -3.22 -24.92 -19.71
C GLY A 148 -2.24 -25.88 -19.02
N ALA A 149 -0.98 -25.51 -18.82
CA ALA A 149 0.00 -26.27 -18.07
C ALA A 149 -0.12 -25.97 -16.55
N GLN A 150 -0.53 -26.97 -15.78
CA GLN A 150 -0.77 -26.90 -14.33
C GLN A 150 0.51 -26.85 -13.45
N GLN A 151 1.52 -26.05 -13.81
CA GLN A 151 2.64 -25.76 -12.91
C GLN A 151 2.88 -24.25 -12.85
N GLY A 152 1.99 -23.55 -12.16
CA GLY A 152 2.07 -22.11 -11.99
C GLY A 152 3.12 -21.74 -10.95
N THR A 153 4.18 -21.05 -11.37
CA THR A 153 5.07 -20.31 -10.46
C THR A 153 4.27 -19.23 -9.72
N PHE A 154 4.43 -19.14 -8.41
CA PHE A 154 3.79 -18.08 -7.63
C PHE A 154 4.68 -16.84 -7.60
N LEU A 155 4.06 -15.67 -7.56
CA LEU A 155 4.71 -14.41 -7.20
C LEU A 155 4.38 -14.13 -5.73
N THR A 156 5.38 -14.13 -4.86
CA THR A 156 5.18 -13.72 -3.48
C THR A 156 5.49 -12.25 -3.30
N GLN A 157 4.54 -11.49 -2.74
CA GLN A 157 4.70 -10.04 -2.49
C GLN A 157 3.79 -9.57 -1.35
N PHE A 158 4.14 -8.45 -0.71
CA PHE A 158 3.24 -7.79 0.23
C PHE A 158 2.00 -7.23 -0.47
N PRO A 159 0.79 -7.36 0.13
CA PRO A 159 -0.46 -6.90 -0.46
C PRO A 159 -0.64 -5.37 -0.33
N VAL A 160 0.34 -4.58 -0.77
CA VAL A 160 0.34 -3.11 -0.57
C VAL A 160 0.81 -2.35 -1.80
N SER A 161 0.43 -1.08 -1.89
CA SER A 161 1.01 -0.12 -2.83
C SER A 161 1.15 1.27 -2.19
N GLY A 162 1.74 2.24 -2.89
CA GLY A 162 1.89 3.61 -2.39
C GLY A 162 0.54 4.26 -2.04
N GLY A 163 0.44 4.86 -0.86
CA GLY A 163 -0.82 5.36 -0.31
C GLY A 163 -0.92 6.87 -0.09
N PHE A 164 -0.01 7.66 -0.68
CA PHE A 164 -0.13 9.13 -0.65
C PHE A 164 -1.25 9.59 -1.58
N THR A 165 -1.31 8.99 -2.76
CA THR A 165 -2.34 9.22 -3.76
C THR A 165 -3.07 7.91 -4.01
N VAL A 166 -4.40 7.96 -4.06
CA VAL A 166 -5.26 6.78 -4.21
C VAL A 166 -6.30 7.01 -5.29
N PHE A 167 -6.89 5.94 -5.80
CA PHE A 167 -7.97 6.03 -6.76
C PHE A 167 -9.20 6.68 -6.12
N VAL A 168 -9.93 7.50 -6.89
CA VAL A 168 -11.21 8.07 -6.42
C VAL A 168 -12.16 6.93 -6.05
N ASN A 169 -12.50 6.83 -4.77
CA ASN A 169 -13.38 5.81 -4.24
C ASN A 169 -14.28 6.45 -3.16
N GLU A 170 -15.53 5.99 -3.07
CA GLU A 170 -16.54 6.48 -2.14
C GLU A 170 -16.09 6.40 -0.68
N ILE A 171 -15.24 5.43 -0.32
CA ILE A 171 -14.68 5.29 1.04
C ILE A 171 -13.89 6.52 1.51
N TYR A 172 -13.47 7.39 0.57
CA TYR A 172 -12.71 8.58 0.87
C TYR A 172 -13.56 9.86 0.87
N PHE A 173 -14.87 9.79 0.61
CA PHE A 173 -15.74 10.97 0.54
C PHE A 173 -15.96 11.64 1.90
N ASP A 174 -15.86 10.88 2.99
CA ASP A 174 -15.97 11.41 4.36
C ASP A 174 -14.64 11.99 4.89
N PHE A 175 -13.56 11.88 4.12
CA PHE A 175 -12.26 12.43 4.50
C PHE A 175 -12.05 13.79 3.84
N PRO A 176 -11.39 14.75 4.52
CA PRO A 176 -10.87 15.94 3.86
C PRO A 176 -9.80 15.49 2.84
N ALA A 177 -10.25 15.32 1.60
CA ALA A 177 -9.49 14.80 0.50
C ALA A 177 -9.46 15.82 -0.65
N ILE A 178 -8.34 15.87 -1.35
CA ILE A 178 -8.14 16.78 -2.47
C ILE A 178 -8.29 15.98 -3.74
N HIS A 179 -9.32 16.32 -4.50
CA HIS A 179 -9.59 15.74 -5.80
C HIS A 179 -8.66 16.38 -6.83
N ILE A 180 -7.79 15.57 -7.42
CA ILE A 180 -6.94 15.98 -8.53
C ILE A 180 -7.38 15.23 -9.77
N SER A 181 -8.13 15.91 -10.62
CA SER A 181 -8.46 15.50 -11.98
C SER A 181 -7.49 16.18 -12.94
N TYR A 182 -6.32 15.59 -13.17
CA TYR A 182 -5.54 15.92 -14.36
C TYR A 182 -6.04 15.02 -15.50
N SER A 183 -6.52 15.63 -16.57
CA SER A 183 -6.66 14.98 -17.87
C SER A 183 -5.27 14.71 -18.44
N GLU A 184 -5.14 13.60 -19.16
CA GLU A 184 -3.98 13.35 -20.05
C GLU A 184 -3.78 14.50 -21.05
#